data_AF-A0A9D0I9J6-F1
#
_entry.id   AF-A0A9D0I9J6-F1
#
_cell.length_a   1.000
_cell.length_b   1.000
_cell.length_c   1.000
_cell.angle_alpha   90.00
_cell.angle_beta   90.00
_cell.angle_gamma   90.00
#
_symmetry.space_group_name_H-M   'P 1'
#
loop_
_entity.id
_entity.type
_entity.pdbx_description
1 polymer ?
#
loop_
_entity_poly.entity_id
_entity_poly.type
_entity_poly.pdbx_seq_one_letter_code
_entity_poly.pdbx_strand_id
1 'polypeptide(L)'
;MDLSWFGGVAAGLLLVVAEGAVATQEADQAAKEVEQALHLTPDIENGRKAFAVCTVCHRPEGWGTDDGAYPQIAGQLRSVIIKQLADIRARNRDNPTMRPFTSPQLLGGAQEIADVAAYISQLPMDPYNGVGPGFDLEYGERLYRKECADCHGDQGEGDEGKHVPAIRGQHYRYLLRQFDWIRMGKRRNADSKMVKQIKRFTTRDETAVLDYVSRLRPPAEKLGSPGWQNPDFPKYSRGSMPHRRYQPPAPRFERPERPEPPPRPERPRFEPPQPPEPPPMPGLPPRFRPPA
;
A
#
# COMPACT_ATOMS: atom_id res chain seq x y z
N MET A 1 -36.15 7.18 70.35
CA MET A 1 -35.27 6.01 70.22
C MET A 1 -35.51 5.45 68.83
N ASP A 2 -34.44 5.37 68.05
CA ASP A 2 -34.37 5.43 66.59
C ASP A 2 -35.17 4.37 65.82
N LEU A 3 -35.88 4.81 64.78
CA LEU A 3 -36.34 3.96 63.67
C LEU A 3 -35.49 4.29 62.43
N SER A 4 -34.45 3.48 62.22
CA SER A 4 -33.67 3.43 60.99
C SER A 4 -33.95 2.10 60.29
N TRP A 5 -34.77 2.13 59.24
CA TRP A 5 -34.85 1.02 58.28
C TRP A 5 -34.65 1.60 56.87
N PHE A 6 -33.45 1.35 56.36
CA PHE A 6 -32.91 1.90 55.12
C PHE A 6 -33.57 1.28 53.88
N GLY A 7 -33.65 2.11 52.83
CA GLY A 7 -34.26 1.81 51.55
C GLY A 7 -33.53 0.74 50.75
N GLY A 8 -34.32 -0.06 50.03
CA GLY A 8 -33.86 -0.98 49.01
C GLY A 8 -34.48 -0.61 47.66
N VAL A 9 -33.68 -0.05 46.76
CA VAL A 9 -33.87 -0.19 45.31
C VAL A 9 -32.47 -0.22 44.68
N ALA A 10 -31.94 -1.41 44.44
CA ALA A 10 -30.77 -1.63 43.60
C ALA A 10 -31.20 -2.56 42.45
N ALA A 11 -31.57 -1.97 41.31
CA ALA A 11 -31.76 -2.69 40.07
C ALA A 11 -31.53 -1.73 38.89
N GLY A 12 -30.30 -1.72 38.40
CA GLY A 12 -29.89 -0.99 37.20
C GLY A 12 -28.75 -1.77 36.55
N LEU A 13 -29.12 -2.85 35.88
CA LEU A 13 -28.25 -3.82 35.22
C LEU A 13 -27.39 -3.12 34.14
N LEU A 14 -26.07 -3.20 34.29
CA LEU A 14 -25.09 -2.92 33.24
C LEU A 14 -25.32 -3.88 32.07
N LEU A 15 -25.67 -3.33 30.90
CA LEU A 15 -25.65 -4.04 29.61
C LEU A 15 -24.82 -3.23 28.60
N VAL A 16 -23.49 -3.31 28.74
CA VAL A 16 -22.54 -2.86 27.70
C VAL A 16 -21.39 -3.87 27.63
N VAL A 17 -21.60 -5.02 26.98
CA VAL A 17 -20.49 -5.96 26.63
C VAL A 17 -20.68 -6.66 25.27
N ALA A 18 -21.63 -6.25 24.41
CA ALA A 18 -21.93 -7.00 23.18
C ALA A 18 -20.95 -6.75 22.01
N GLU A 19 -20.26 -5.59 21.96
CA GLU A 19 -19.46 -5.22 20.78
C GLU A 19 -18.12 -5.96 20.69
N GLY A 20 -17.55 -6.39 21.82
CA GLY A 20 -16.27 -7.10 21.85
C GLY A 20 -16.35 -8.56 21.38
N ALA A 21 -17.45 -9.26 21.68
CA ALA A 21 -17.60 -10.68 21.38
C ALA A 21 -17.86 -10.97 19.89
N VAL A 22 -18.50 -10.05 19.17
CA VAL A 22 -18.79 -10.21 17.73
C VAL A 22 -17.52 -10.01 16.90
N ALA A 23 -16.68 -9.04 17.26
CA ALA A 23 -15.45 -8.74 16.53
C ALA A 23 -14.40 -9.88 16.64
N THR A 24 -14.33 -10.58 17.78
CA THR A 24 -13.44 -11.74 17.94
C THR A 24 -13.91 -12.94 17.12
N GLN A 25 -15.22 -13.17 17.07
CA GLN A 25 -15.81 -14.28 16.30
C GLN A 25 -15.65 -14.12 14.77
N GLU A 26 -15.77 -12.89 14.25
CA GLU A 26 -15.52 -12.60 12.81
C GLU A 26 -14.04 -12.77 12.43
N ALA A 27 -13.12 -12.34 13.30
CA ALA A 27 -11.68 -12.53 13.08
C ALA A 27 -11.28 -14.01 13.11
N ASP A 28 -11.83 -14.79 14.04
CA ASP A 28 -11.61 -16.23 14.13
C ASP A 28 -12.17 -16.98 12.92
N GLN A 29 -13.31 -16.52 12.37
CA GLN A 29 -13.88 -17.09 11.16
C GLN A 29 -13.01 -16.82 9.92
N ALA A 30 -12.45 -15.61 9.79
CA ALA A 30 -11.54 -15.26 8.71
C ALA A 30 -10.29 -16.15 8.71
N ALA A 31 -9.69 -16.36 9.89
CA ALA A 31 -8.49 -17.20 10.03
C ALA A 31 -8.77 -18.65 9.63
N LYS A 32 -9.91 -19.21 10.04
CA LYS A 32 -10.33 -20.57 9.65
C LYS A 32 -10.55 -20.71 8.14
N GLU A 33 -11.16 -19.71 7.52
CA GLU A 33 -11.41 -19.73 6.08
C GLU A 33 -10.11 -19.62 5.27
N VAL A 34 -9.17 -18.78 5.71
CA VAL A 34 -7.82 -18.71 5.13
C VAL A 34 -7.13 -20.06 5.22
N GLU A 35 -7.09 -20.66 6.41
CA GLU A 35 -6.48 -21.98 6.63
C GLU A 35 -7.09 -23.04 5.73
N GLN A 36 -8.42 -23.12 5.70
CA GLN A 36 -9.14 -24.07 4.85
C GLN A 36 -8.77 -23.84 3.37
N ALA A 37 -8.89 -22.62 2.86
CA ALA A 37 -8.62 -22.31 1.45
C ALA A 37 -7.16 -22.61 1.06
N LEU A 38 -6.20 -22.39 1.95
CA LEU A 38 -4.78 -22.69 1.69
C LEU A 38 -4.56 -24.19 1.43
N HIS A 39 -5.27 -25.07 2.15
CA HIS A 39 -5.14 -26.53 2.07
C HIS A 39 -6.03 -27.21 1.04
N LEU A 40 -6.99 -26.51 0.45
CA LEU A 40 -7.82 -27.05 -0.63
C LEU A 40 -7.03 -27.18 -1.93
N THR A 41 -7.33 -28.24 -2.69
CA THR A 41 -6.84 -28.37 -4.07
C THR A 41 -7.68 -27.46 -4.96
N PRO A 42 -7.08 -26.47 -5.65
CA PRO A 42 -7.84 -25.51 -6.45
C PRO A 42 -8.27 -26.09 -7.80
N ASP A 43 -9.46 -25.74 -8.24
CA ASP A 43 -9.99 -25.94 -9.60
C ASP A 43 -9.82 -24.64 -10.42
N ILE A 44 -8.91 -24.67 -11.39
CA ILE A 44 -8.59 -23.49 -12.21
C ILE A 44 -9.76 -23.06 -13.09
N GLU A 45 -10.59 -23.99 -13.58
CA GLU A 45 -11.74 -23.66 -14.42
C GLU A 45 -12.85 -23.01 -13.60
N ASN A 46 -13.06 -23.46 -12.36
CA ASN A 46 -13.95 -22.75 -11.44
C ASN A 46 -13.38 -21.38 -11.05
N GLY A 47 -12.06 -21.28 -10.85
CA GLY A 47 -11.39 -20.02 -10.57
C GLY A 47 -11.56 -18.99 -11.69
N ARG A 48 -11.45 -19.43 -12.94
CA ARG A 48 -11.72 -18.62 -14.14
C ARG A 48 -13.16 -18.11 -14.17
N LYS A 49 -14.14 -18.96 -13.85
CA LYS A 49 -15.56 -18.55 -13.77
C LYS A 49 -15.80 -17.54 -12.65
N ALA A 50 -15.26 -17.80 -11.46
CA ALA A 50 -15.36 -16.90 -10.30
C ALA A 50 -14.71 -15.53 -10.60
N PHE A 51 -13.60 -15.51 -11.33
CA PHE A 51 -12.91 -14.29 -11.71
C PHE A 51 -13.72 -13.36 -12.62
N ALA A 52 -14.74 -13.86 -13.33
CA ALA A 52 -15.56 -13.06 -14.24
C ALA A 52 -16.18 -11.81 -13.58
N VAL A 53 -16.51 -11.87 -12.29
CA VAL A 53 -17.04 -10.70 -11.57
C VAL A 53 -15.94 -9.68 -11.24
N CYS A 54 -14.70 -10.14 -11.08
CA CYS A 54 -13.54 -9.30 -10.75
C CYS A 54 -13.10 -8.45 -11.94
N THR A 55 -13.35 -8.89 -13.17
CA THR A 55 -12.88 -8.23 -14.40
C THR A 55 -13.46 -6.82 -14.59
N VAL A 56 -14.62 -6.53 -13.98
CA VAL A 56 -15.27 -5.21 -14.05
C VAL A 56 -14.34 -4.10 -13.53
N CYS A 57 -13.57 -4.40 -12.49
CA CYS A 57 -12.70 -3.44 -11.82
C CYS A 57 -11.23 -3.73 -12.09
N HIS A 58 -10.82 -4.99 -11.99
CA HIS A 58 -9.41 -5.39 -12.15
C HIS A 58 -9.02 -5.69 -13.60
N ARG A 59 -9.95 -5.56 -14.55
CA ARG A 59 -9.83 -5.92 -15.97
C ARG A 59 -9.66 -7.43 -16.18
N PRO A 60 -9.95 -7.94 -17.40
CA PRO A 60 -9.73 -9.35 -17.72
C PRO A 60 -8.30 -9.82 -17.50
N GLU A 61 -7.33 -8.95 -17.72
CA GLU A 61 -5.92 -9.27 -17.55
C GLU A 61 -5.49 -9.27 -16.06
N GLY A 62 -6.35 -8.81 -15.14
CA GLY A 62 -6.00 -8.64 -13.72
C GLY A 62 -5.03 -7.48 -13.47
N TRP A 63 -4.85 -6.59 -14.44
CA TRP A 63 -3.88 -5.49 -14.37
C TRP A 63 -4.39 -4.27 -13.61
N GLY A 64 -5.70 -4.09 -13.45
CA GLY A 64 -6.24 -2.90 -12.78
C GLY A 64 -6.05 -1.61 -13.60
N THR A 65 -5.94 -0.47 -12.93
CA THR A 65 -5.83 0.86 -13.53
C THR A 65 -4.57 1.58 -13.07
N ASP A 66 -3.89 2.28 -13.98
CA ASP A 66 -2.65 3.01 -13.75
C ASP A 66 -2.77 4.16 -12.74
N ASP A 67 -3.95 4.78 -12.64
CA ASP A 67 -4.32 5.72 -11.56
C ASP A 67 -4.34 5.07 -10.16
N GLY A 68 -4.21 3.75 -10.10
CA GLY A 68 -4.18 2.93 -8.91
C GLY A 68 -5.53 2.78 -8.23
N ALA A 69 -6.65 3.23 -8.81
CA ALA A 69 -7.98 3.02 -8.25
C ALA A 69 -8.26 1.53 -8.04
N TYR A 70 -7.95 0.72 -9.06
CA TYR A 70 -7.96 -0.73 -8.99
C TYR A 70 -6.54 -1.28 -9.12
N PRO A 71 -6.04 -2.09 -8.16
CA PRO A 71 -4.69 -2.61 -8.23
C PRO A 71 -4.55 -3.70 -9.28
N GLN A 72 -3.31 -3.89 -9.72
CA GLN A 72 -2.89 -5.14 -10.32
C GLN A 72 -3.00 -6.27 -9.30
N ILE A 73 -3.68 -7.35 -9.69
CA ILE A 73 -3.82 -8.59 -8.93
C ILE A 73 -3.20 -9.78 -9.67
N ALA A 74 -3.02 -9.68 -10.99
CA ALA A 74 -2.34 -10.69 -11.80
C ALA A 74 -0.94 -11.03 -11.22
N GLY A 75 -0.61 -12.31 -11.17
CA GLY A 75 0.69 -12.79 -10.70
C GLY A 75 0.98 -12.58 -9.21
N GLN A 76 0.00 -12.10 -8.43
CA GLN A 76 0.12 -12.02 -6.98
C GLN A 76 0.13 -13.43 -6.38
N LEU A 77 0.79 -13.59 -5.22
CA LEU A 77 0.92 -14.87 -4.55
C LEU A 77 -0.45 -15.40 -4.10
N ARG A 78 -0.69 -16.70 -4.27
CA ARG A 78 -2.00 -17.32 -3.97
C ARG A 78 -2.36 -17.12 -2.50
N SER A 79 -1.41 -17.34 -1.59
CA SER A 79 -1.62 -17.16 -0.15
C SER A 79 -2.04 -15.73 0.22
N VAL A 80 -1.49 -14.74 -0.47
CA VAL A 80 -1.80 -13.32 -0.28
C VAL A 80 -3.21 -13.01 -0.77
N ILE A 81 -3.59 -13.51 -1.96
CA ILE A 81 -4.94 -13.30 -2.52
C ILE A 81 -5.99 -13.91 -1.59
N ILE A 82 -5.80 -15.16 -1.16
CA ILE A 82 -6.68 -15.86 -0.20
C ILE A 82 -6.86 -15.00 1.06
N LYS A 83 -5.76 -14.57 1.68
CA LYS A 83 -5.80 -13.73 2.88
C LYS A 83 -6.56 -12.43 2.65
N GLN A 84 -6.34 -11.74 1.52
CA GLN A 84 -7.02 -10.48 1.25
C GLN A 84 -8.52 -10.65 1.01
N LEU A 85 -8.95 -11.70 0.32
CA LEU A 85 -10.38 -11.97 0.08
C LEU A 85 -11.10 -12.27 1.41
N ALA A 86 -10.55 -13.16 2.22
CA ALA A 86 -11.09 -13.51 3.53
C ALA A 86 -11.11 -12.30 4.49
N ASP A 87 -10.03 -11.51 4.54
CA ASP A 87 -9.97 -10.33 5.43
C ASP A 87 -10.94 -9.22 5.02
N ILE A 88 -11.22 -9.03 3.73
CA ILE A 88 -12.21 -8.06 3.26
C ILE A 88 -13.63 -8.55 3.60
N ARG A 89 -13.90 -9.84 3.37
CA ARG A 89 -15.17 -10.51 3.72
C ARG A 89 -15.48 -10.36 5.20
N ALA A 90 -14.50 -10.63 6.06
CA ALA A 90 -14.62 -10.54 7.51
C ALA A 90 -14.42 -9.11 8.07
N ARG A 91 -14.27 -8.08 7.21
CA ARG A 91 -14.09 -6.68 7.60
C ARG A 91 -12.81 -6.38 8.42
N ASN A 92 -11.90 -7.33 8.53
CA ASN A 92 -10.54 -7.14 9.05
C ASN A 92 -9.75 -6.16 8.16
N ARG A 93 -10.07 -6.10 6.86
CA ARG A 93 -9.63 -5.07 5.92
C ARG A 93 -10.83 -4.23 5.46
N ASP A 94 -10.86 -2.96 5.86
CA ASP A 94 -11.90 -2.06 5.37
C ASP A 94 -11.72 -1.79 3.87
N ASN A 95 -12.68 -2.25 3.07
CA ASN A 95 -12.77 -1.98 1.64
C ASN A 95 -14.24 -2.05 1.20
N PRO A 96 -15.02 -0.97 1.37
CA PRO A 96 -16.43 -0.93 1.00
C PRO A 96 -16.70 -1.35 -0.45
N THR A 97 -15.81 -0.99 -1.38
CA THR A 97 -15.95 -1.30 -2.80
C THR A 97 -15.83 -2.79 -3.09
N MET A 98 -14.89 -3.49 -2.45
CA MET A 98 -14.69 -4.94 -2.68
C MET A 98 -15.59 -5.84 -1.82
N ARG A 99 -16.17 -5.32 -0.73
CA ARG A 99 -16.97 -6.12 0.22
C ARG A 99 -18.06 -6.98 -0.43
N PRO A 100 -18.91 -6.48 -1.35
CA PRO A 100 -19.93 -7.31 -1.99
C PRO A 100 -19.33 -8.46 -2.80
N PHE A 101 -18.18 -8.22 -3.45
CA PHE A 101 -17.49 -9.17 -4.32
C PHE A 101 -16.74 -10.25 -3.58
N THR A 102 -16.49 -10.07 -2.28
CA THR A 102 -15.95 -11.12 -1.42
C THR A 102 -17.04 -11.80 -0.61
N SER A 103 -18.32 -11.46 -0.74
CA SER A 103 -19.39 -12.08 0.06
C SER A 103 -19.57 -13.57 -0.26
N PRO A 104 -20.02 -14.40 0.69
CA PRO A 104 -20.37 -15.80 0.40
C PRO A 104 -21.42 -15.95 -0.70
N GLN A 105 -22.35 -15.00 -0.81
CA GLN A 105 -23.41 -15.02 -1.81
C GLN A 105 -22.89 -14.82 -3.23
N LEU A 106 -21.86 -13.99 -3.41
CA LEU A 106 -21.34 -13.67 -4.74
C LEU A 106 -20.12 -14.51 -5.12
N LEU A 107 -19.20 -14.73 -4.19
CA LEU A 107 -17.95 -15.45 -4.44
C LEU A 107 -18.03 -16.93 -4.10
N GLY A 108 -18.82 -17.34 -3.10
CA GLY A 108 -18.80 -18.69 -2.55
C GLY A 108 -17.95 -18.83 -1.29
N GLY A 109 -17.56 -20.05 -0.95
CA GLY A 109 -16.84 -20.40 0.27
C GLY A 109 -15.32 -20.44 0.09
N ALA A 110 -14.66 -21.22 0.96
CA ALA A 110 -13.21 -21.41 0.94
C ALA A 110 -12.70 -22.03 -0.37
N GLN A 111 -13.48 -22.91 -1.02
CA GLN A 111 -13.11 -23.51 -2.29
C GLN A 111 -13.05 -22.47 -3.40
N GLU A 112 -14.08 -21.64 -3.57
CA GLU A 112 -14.07 -20.60 -4.60
C GLU A 112 -12.98 -19.54 -4.36
N ILE A 113 -12.67 -19.25 -3.08
CA ILE A 113 -11.51 -18.41 -2.72
C ILE A 113 -10.19 -19.08 -3.17
N ALA A 114 -10.02 -20.38 -2.92
CA ALA A 114 -8.84 -21.13 -3.32
C ALA A 114 -8.68 -21.17 -4.86
N ASP A 115 -9.79 -21.40 -5.56
CA ASP A 115 -9.88 -21.50 -7.01
C ASP A 115 -9.54 -20.17 -7.69
N VAL A 116 -10.22 -19.08 -7.30
CA VAL A 116 -10.00 -17.76 -7.90
C VAL A 116 -8.60 -17.24 -7.60
N ALA A 117 -8.07 -17.50 -6.40
CA ALA A 117 -6.71 -17.12 -6.04
C ALA A 117 -5.66 -17.86 -6.89
N ALA A 118 -5.87 -19.16 -7.12
CA ALA A 118 -4.99 -19.94 -8.00
C ALA A 118 -5.03 -19.43 -9.44
N TYR A 119 -6.24 -19.17 -9.98
CA TYR A 119 -6.39 -18.60 -11.32
C TYR A 119 -5.69 -17.23 -11.46
N ILE A 120 -5.95 -16.28 -10.55
CA ILE A 120 -5.34 -14.94 -10.59
C ILE A 120 -3.81 -15.01 -10.49
N SER A 121 -3.28 -15.92 -9.67
CA SER A 121 -1.82 -16.08 -9.47
C SER A 121 -1.08 -16.52 -10.74
N GLN A 122 -1.78 -17.12 -11.70
CA GLN A 122 -1.22 -17.58 -12.98
C GLN A 122 -1.34 -16.54 -14.09
N LEU A 123 -2.13 -15.48 -13.88
CA LEU A 123 -2.28 -14.43 -14.88
C LEU A 123 -0.94 -13.68 -15.07
N PRO A 124 -0.54 -13.42 -16.32
CA PRO A 124 0.65 -12.65 -16.59
C PRO A 124 0.48 -11.19 -16.13
N MET A 125 1.52 -10.63 -15.53
CA MET A 125 1.56 -9.29 -14.95
C MET A 125 1.71 -8.20 -16.04
N ASP A 126 1.24 -7.00 -15.72
CA ASP A 126 1.29 -5.82 -16.59
C ASP A 126 2.75 -5.39 -16.88
N PRO A 127 3.19 -5.42 -18.15
CA PRO A 127 4.49 -4.89 -18.53
C PRO A 127 4.60 -3.35 -18.39
N TYR A 128 3.49 -2.64 -18.22
CA TYR A 128 3.41 -1.17 -18.21
C TYR A 128 2.64 -0.60 -17.02
N ASN A 129 2.84 -1.16 -15.82
CA ASN A 129 2.24 -0.63 -14.60
C ASN A 129 2.53 0.87 -14.41
N GLY A 130 1.57 1.62 -13.85
CA GLY A 130 1.76 3.02 -13.51
C GLY A 130 2.92 3.24 -12.53
N VAL A 131 3.94 3.98 -12.95
CA VAL A 131 5.14 4.30 -12.16
C VAL A 131 5.09 5.70 -11.56
N GLY A 132 5.92 5.96 -10.54
CA GLY A 132 6.07 7.29 -9.93
C GLY A 132 6.74 8.32 -10.85
N PRO A 133 6.91 9.58 -10.37
CA PRO A 133 7.49 10.67 -11.16
C PRO A 133 8.97 10.51 -11.52
N GLY A 134 9.70 9.63 -10.83
CA GLY A 134 11.13 9.37 -11.00
C GLY A 134 12.03 10.22 -10.10
N PHE A 135 11.54 10.67 -8.96
CA PHE A 135 12.31 11.52 -8.04
C PHE A 135 13.02 10.70 -6.97
N ASP A 136 14.25 11.10 -6.63
CA ASP A 136 15.06 10.49 -5.55
C ASP A 136 15.22 8.96 -5.65
N LEU A 137 15.25 8.40 -6.87
CA LEU A 137 15.26 6.94 -7.09
C LEU A 137 16.46 6.24 -6.42
N GLU A 138 17.64 6.84 -6.46
CA GLU A 138 18.83 6.28 -5.82
C GLU A 138 18.68 6.23 -4.29
N TYR A 139 18.01 7.24 -3.71
CA TYR A 139 17.66 7.24 -2.29
C TYR A 139 16.60 6.18 -1.99
N GLY A 140 15.54 6.11 -2.80
CA GLY A 140 14.48 5.10 -2.71
C GLY A 140 15.00 3.68 -2.80
N GLU A 141 15.98 3.41 -3.67
CA GLU A 141 16.65 2.12 -3.80
C GLU A 141 17.41 1.75 -2.52
N ARG A 142 18.26 2.65 -2.01
CA ARG A 142 18.98 2.41 -0.75
C ARG A 142 18.03 2.15 0.40
N LEU A 143 16.95 2.92 0.48
CA LEU A 143 15.94 2.78 1.50
C LEU A 143 15.21 1.44 1.37
N TYR A 144 14.83 1.04 0.15
CA TYR A 144 14.20 -0.26 -0.11
C TYR A 144 15.07 -1.43 0.35
N ARG A 145 16.33 -1.45 -0.06
CA ARG A 145 17.29 -2.52 0.30
C ARG A 145 17.46 -2.64 1.81
N LYS A 146 17.48 -1.51 2.52
CA LYS A 146 17.69 -1.47 3.96
C LYS A 146 16.42 -1.78 4.78
N GLU A 147 15.25 -1.37 4.30
CA GLU A 147 14.06 -1.25 5.14
C GLU A 147 12.87 -2.10 4.64
N CYS A 148 12.97 -2.72 3.48
CA CYS A 148 11.85 -3.43 2.83
C CYS A 148 12.22 -4.84 2.32
N ALA A 149 13.44 -5.00 1.79
CA ALA A 149 13.88 -6.22 1.12
C ALA A 149 13.86 -7.47 2.01
N ASP A 150 14.13 -7.33 3.32
CA ASP A 150 14.11 -8.46 4.27
C ASP A 150 12.79 -9.24 4.29
N CYS A 151 11.67 -8.54 4.02
CA CYS A 151 10.35 -9.15 3.95
C CYS A 151 9.88 -9.35 2.50
N HIS A 152 10.05 -8.33 1.66
CA HIS A 152 9.49 -8.32 0.31
C HIS A 152 10.41 -8.93 -0.76
N GLY A 153 11.63 -9.33 -0.41
CA GLY A 153 12.65 -9.83 -1.32
C GLY A 153 13.40 -8.72 -2.05
N ASP A 154 14.56 -9.04 -2.61
CA ASP A 154 15.43 -8.05 -3.27
C ASP A 154 14.78 -7.43 -4.52
N GLN A 155 13.87 -8.16 -5.17
CA GLN A 155 13.14 -7.72 -6.36
C GLN A 155 11.67 -7.46 -6.07
N GLY A 156 11.22 -7.44 -4.81
CA GLY A 156 9.84 -7.19 -4.43
C GLY A 156 8.89 -8.34 -4.76
N GLU A 157 9.41 -9.57 -4.85
CA GLU A 157 8.70 -10.81 -5.15
C GLU A 157 7.77 -11.30 -4.04
N GLY A 158 7.95 -10.84 -2.81
CA GLY A 158 7.21 -11.31 -1.64
C GLY A 158 7.65 -12.70 -1.17
N ASP A 159 6.89 -13.26 -0.23
CA ASP A 159 7.13 -14.58 0.36
C ASP A 159 5.79 -15.26 0.59
N GLU A 160 5.54 -16.33 -0.16
CA GLU A 160 4.25 -17.03 -0.15
C GLU A 160 4.00 -17.74 1.19
N GLY A 161 5.03 -18.36 1.78
CA GLY A 161 4.93 -19.06 3.06
C GLY A 161 4.71 -18.10 4.24
N LYS A 162 5.15 -16.84 4.10
CA LYS A 162 4.93 -15.80 5.10
C LYS A 162 3.76 -14.86 4.78
N HIS A 163 3.00 -15.12 3.71
CA HIS A 163 1.91 -14.26 3.24
C HIS A 163 2.36 -12.81 2.97
N VAL A 164 3.62 -12.60 2.61
CA VAL A 164 4.16 -11.28 2.29
C VAL A 164 3.89 -10.98 0.82
N PRO A 165 3.19 -9.88 0.48
CA PRO A 165 2.80 -9.62 -0.90
C PRO A 165 4.00 -9.33 -1.81
N ALA A 166 3.88 -9.80 -3.06
CA ALA A 166 4.66 -9.24 -4.15
C ALA A 166 4.24 -7.78 -4.35
N ILE A 167 5.21 -6.87 -4.33
CA ILE A 167 5.01 -5.42 -4.48
C ILE A 167 5.59 -4.88 -5.80
N ARG A 168 6.41 -5.68 -6.49
CA ARG A 168 6.89 -5.38 -7.85
C ARG A 168 5.76 -5.38 -8.88
N GLY A 169 5.91 -4.56 -9.92
CA GLY A 169 4.90 -4.40 -10.96
C GLY A 169 3.55 -3.81 -10.49
N GLN A 170 3.43 -3.37 -9.24
CA GLN A 170 2.22 -2.73 -8.75
C GLN A 170 2.15 -1.24 -9.14
N HIS A 171 0.95 -0.69 -9.26
CA HIS A 171 0.76 0.73 -9.55
C HIS A 171 1.21 1.63 -8.38
N TYR A 172 2.06 2.61 -8.67
CA TYR A 172 2.59 3.58 -7.71
C TYR A 172 1.51 4.23 -6.85
N ARG A 173 0.39 4.64 -7.46
CA ARG A 173 -0.73 5.30 -6.75
C ARG A 173 -1.48 4.36 -5.83
N TYR A 174 -1.55 3.07 -6.17
CA TYR A 174 -2.07 2.06 -5.24
C TYR A 174 -1.10 1.85 -4.08
N LEU A 175 0.21 1.74 -4.35
CA LEU A 175 1.23 1.57 -3.32
C LEU A 175 1.19 2.71 -2.29
N LEU A 176 1.16 3.98 -2.74
CA LEU A 176 0.99 5.14 -1.87
C LEU A 176 -0.23 5.01 -0.97
N ARG A 177 -1.40 4.75 -1.57
CA ARG A 177 -2.65 4.62 -0.82
C ARG A 177 -2.59 3.50 0.22
N GLN A 178 -1.99 2.36 -0.11
CA GLN A 178 -1.86 1.26 0.84
C GLN A 178 -0.87 1.59 1.96
N PHE A 179 0.26 2.23 1.64
CA PHE A 179 1.23 2.67 2.63
C PHE A 179 0.59 3.61 3.64
N ASP A 180 -0.10 4.65 3.16
CA ASP A 180 -0.87 5.58 3.97
C ASP A 180 -1.92 4.88 4.81
N TRP A 181 -2.75 4.03 4.21
CA TRP A 181 -3.82 3.36 4.95
C TRP A 181 -3.30 2.42 6.03
N ILE A 182 -2.16 1.77 5.81
CA ILE A 182 -1.51 0.95 6.84
C ILE A 182 -0.94 1.85 7.94
N ARG A 183 -0.22 2.92 7.57
CA ARG A 183 0.42 3.84 8.51
C ARG A 183 -0.59 4.52 9.44
N MET A 184 -1.73 4.92 8.88
CA MET A 184 -2.84 5.58 9.61
C MET A 184 -3.79 4.59 10.31
N GLY A 185 -3.57 3.28 10.18
CA GLY A 185 -4.42 2.25 10.78
C GLY A 185 -5.79 2.05 10.11
N LYS A 186 -6.05 2.68 8.95
CA LYS A 186 -7.26 2.44 8.15
C LYS A 186 -7.29 1.02 7.58
N ARG A 187 -6.14 0.48 7.17
CA ARG A 187 -5.97 -0.92 6.78
C ARG A 187 -5.44 -1.73 7.97
N ARG A 188 -6.36 -2.38 8.68
CA ARG A 188 -6.09 -3.05 9.96
C ARG A 188 -5.55 -4.48 9.84
N ASN A 189 -5.59 -5.08 8.66
CA ASN A 189 -5.13 -6.45 8.41
C ASN A 189 -3.63 -6.58 8.06
N ALA A 190 -2.86 -5.51 8.19
CA ALA A 190 -1.43 -5.49 7.90
C ALA A 190 -0.63 -6.10 9.04
N ASP A 191 0.51 -6.73 8.71
CA ASP A 191 1.42 -7.26 9.72
C ASP A 191 1.94 -6.15 10.64
N SER A 192 1.98 -6.42 11.95
CA SER A 192 2.41 -5.44 12.94
C SER A 192 3.86 -4.95 12.73
N LYS A 193 4.74 -5.79 12.16
CA LYS A 193 6.10 -5.42 11.76
C LYS A 193 6.07 -4.38 10.65
N MET A 194 5.22 -4.57 9.63
CA MET A 194 5.04 -3.59 8.56
C MET A 194 4.52 -2.26 9.11
N VAL A 195 3.52 -2.28 9.98
CA VAL A 195 2.99 -1.05 10.64
C VAL A 195 4.09 -0.33 11.42
N LYS A 196 4.87 -1.05 12.24
CA LYS A 196 5.98 -0.48 13.01
C LYS A 196 7.07 0.09 12.11
N GLN A 197 7.41 -0.62 11.05
CA GLN A 197 8.44 -0.24 10.08
C GLN A 197 8.12 1.08 9.39
N ILE A 198 6.90 1.24 8.86
CA ILE A 198 6.55 2.43 8.07
C ILE A 198 6.14 3.64 8.90
N LYS A 199 5.84 3.47 10.20
CA LYS A 199 5.45 4.58 11.09
C LYS A 199 6.52 5.68 11.19
N ARG A 200 7.80 5.34 11.01
CA ARG A 200 8.92 6.29 11.09
C ARG A 200 9.23 7.00 9.77
N PHE A 201 8.58 6.64 8.67
CA PHE A 201 8.89 7.17 7.35
C PHE A 201 8.34 8.59 7.22
N THR A 202 9.19 9.49 6.76
CA THR A 202 8.78 10.82 6.29
C THR A 202 8.07 10.73 4.93
N THR A 203 7.41 11.81 4.50
CA THR A 203 6.83 11.89 3.15
C THR A 203 7.88 11.69 2.05
N ARG A 204 9.12 12.15 2.26
CA ARG A 204 10.22 11.93 1.31
C ARG A 204 10.58 10.46 1.23
N ASP A 205 10.70 9.78 2.38
CA ASP A 205 11.02 8.35 2.45
C ASP A 205 9.97 7.51 1.72
N GLU A 206 8.70 7.77 2.02
CA GLU A 206 7.56 7.10 1.40
C GLU A 206 7.53 7.30 -0.11
N THR A 207 7.59 8.56 -0.57
CA THR A 207 7.48 8.84 -2.01
C THR A 207 8.68 8.30 -2.79
N ALA A 208 9.91 8.41 -2.25
CA ALA A 208 11.11 7.87 -2.88
C ALA A 208 11.10 6.34 -2.95
N VAL A 209 10.80 5.65 -1.83
CA VAL A 209 10.80 4.17 -1.81
C VAL A 209 9.72 3.60 -2.71
N LEU A 210 8.53 4.20 -2.73
CA LEU A 210 7.41 3.69 -3.53
C LEU A 210 7.58 3.99 -5.02
N ASP A 211 8.24 5.10 -5.38
CA ASP A 211 8.61 5.38 -6.77
C ASP A 211 9.60 4.32 -7.28
N TYR A 212 10.63 4.03 -6.48
CA TYR A 212 11.57 2.93 -6.76
C TYR A 212 10.86 1.57 -6.87
N VAL A 213 10.04 1.19 -5.87
CA VAL A 213 9.30 -0.09 -5.87
C VAL A 213 8.39 -0.23 -7.09
N SER A 214 7.73 0.84 -7.51
CA SER A 214 6.87 0.82 -8.71
C SER A 214 7.63 0.48 -10.00
N ARG A 215 8.97 0.60 -9.99
CA ARG A 215 9.86 0.29 -11.12
C ARG A 215 10.53 -1.08 -11.01
N LEU A 216 10.40 -1.77 -9.88
CA LEU A 216 10.82 -3.16 -9.76
C LEU A 216 10.00 -4.01 -10.73
N ARG A 217 10.69 -4.66 -11.66
CA ARG A 217 10.05 -5.44 -12.73
C ARG A 217 9.95 -6.90 -12.34
N PRO A 218 8.78 -7.54 -12.54
CA PRO A 218 8.69 -8.99 -12.56
C PRO A 218 9.66 -9.59 -13.61
N PRO A 219 10.12 -10.83 -13.43
CA PRO A 219 10.82 -11.59 -14.45
C PRO A 219 10.03 -11.62 -15.76
N ALA A 220 10.72 -11.67 -16.89
CA ALA A 220 10.09 -11.59 -18.21
C ALA A 220 9.03 -12.67 -18.43
N GLU A 221 9.23 -13.85 -17.84
CA GLU A 221 8.33 -15.00 -17.93
C GLU A 221 7.01 -14.78 -17.19
N LYS A 222 6.98 -13.83 -16.23
CA LYS A 222 5.77 -13.43 -15.51
C LYS A 222 5.02 -12.28 -16.19
N LEU A 223 5.58 -11.66 -17.23
CA LEU A 223 4.98 -10.51 -17.89
C LEU A 223 4.12 -10.92 -19.08
N GLY A 224 3.01 -10.21 -19.26
CA GLY A 224 2.24 -10.29 -20.50
C GLY A 224 3.05 -9.72 -21.66
N SER A 225 2.95 -10.34 -22.84
CA SER A 225 3.49 -9.74 -24.05
C SER A 225 2.85 -8.35 -24.30
N PRO A 226 3.54 -7.41 -24.94
CA PRO A 226 2.95 -6.12 -25.29
C PRO A 226 1.62 -6.29 -26.06
N GLY A 227 0.52 -5.79 -25.49
CA GLY A 227 -0.81 -5.94 -26.09
C GLY A 227 -1.49 -7.29 -25.85
N TRP A 228 -0.92 -8.14 -24.98
CA TRP A 228 -1.56 -9.37 -24.52
C TRP A 228 -2.94 -9.06 -23.96
N GLN A 229 -3.89 -9.92 -24.32
CA GLN A 229 -5.28 -9.86 -23.90
C GLN A 229 -5.64 -11.22 -23.33
N ASN A 230 -6.36 -11.23 -22.22
CA ASN A 230 -6.73 -12.50 -21.60
C ASN A 230 -7.66 -13.29 -22.54
N PRO A 231 -7.25 -14.47 -23.04
CA PRO A 231 -8.06 -15.27 -23.96
C PRO A 231 -9.33 -15.84 -23.32
N ASP A 232 -9.40 -15.89 -22.00
CA ASP A 232 -10.57 -16.41 -21.26
C ASP A 232 -11.78 -15.47 -21.31
N PHE A 233 -11.56 -14.21 -21.70
CA PHE A 233 -12.58 -13.17 -21.79
C PHE A 233 -12.56 -12.46 -23.17
N PRO A 234 -12.77 -13.21 -24.27
CA PRO A 234 -12.61 -12.67 -25.62
C PRO A 234 -13.69 -11.63 -25.97
N LYS A 235 -14.85 -11.71 -25.31
CA LYS A 235 -16.02 -10.83 -25.53
C LYS A 235 -16.04 -9.61 -24.62
N TYR A 236 -15.01 -9.39 -23.79
CA TYR A 236 -14.97 -8.22 -22.91
C TYR A 236 -14.84 -6.94 -23.75
N SER A 237 -15.80 -6.03 -23.59
CA SER A 237 -15.78 -4.74 -24.30
C SER A 237 -14.68 -3.86 -23.70
N ARG A 238 -13.55 -3.81 -24.38
CA ARG A 238 -12.44 -2.92 -24.08
C ARG A 238 -12.84 -1.55 -24.60
N GLY A 239 -13.55 -0.77 -23.79
CA GLY A 239 -13.95 0.59 -24.16
C GLY A 239 -12.77 1.37 -24.71
N SER A 240 -13.02 2.27 -25.66
CA SER A 240 -12.05 3.22 -26.20
C SER A 240 -11.70 4.28 -25.16
N MET A 241 -11.19 3.86 -24.00
CA MET A 241 -10.58 4.73 -23.03
C MET A 241 -9.17 5.01 -23.55
N PRO A 242 -8.77 6.28 -23.75
CA PRO A 242 -7.40 6.61 -24.06
C PRO A 242 -6.58 6.30 -22.81
N HIS A 243 -6.13 5.05 -22.67
CA HIS A 243 -4.98 4.76 -21.84
C HIS A 243 -3.87 5.60 -22.43
N ARG A 244 -3.51 6.70 -21.77
CA ARG A 244 -2.21 7.30 -21.97
C ARG A 244 -1.21 6.30 -21.42
N ARG A 245 -1.00 5.20 -22.17
CA ARG A 245 -0.02 4.17 -21.87
C ARG A 245 1.26 4.93 -21.62
N TYR A 246 1.85 4.74 -20.45
CA TYR A 246 3.19 5.21 -20.22
C TYR A 246 4.08 4.50 -21.26
N GLN A 247 4.40 5.22 -22.35
CA GLN A 247 5.48 4.84 -23.23
C GLN A 247 6.75 5.20 -22.48
N PRO A 248 7.60 4.22 -22.10
CA PRO A 248 8.92 4.57 -21.61
C PRO A 248 9.59 5.43 -22.68
N PRO A 249 10.31 6.51 -22.30
CA PRO A 249 11.08 7.26 -23.28
C PRO A 249 11.99 6.28 -24.03
N ALA A 250 12.05 6.42 -25.36
CA ALA A 250 12.99 5.65 -26.18
C ALA A 250 14.39 5.70 -25.54
N PRO A 251 15.20 4.62 -25.62
CA PRO A 251 16.57 4.66 -25.14
C PRO A 251 17.21 5.92 -25.70
N ARG A 252 17.73 6.78 -24.82
CA ARG A 252 18.34 8.04 -25.25
C ARG A 252 19.46 7.65 -26.18
N PHE A 253 19.32 7.94 -27.48
CA PHE A 253 20.47 8.08 -28.35
C PHE A 253 21.45 8.98 -27.59
N GLU A 254 22.67 8.50 -27.37
CA GLU A 254 23.71 9.28 -26.70
C GLU A 254 23.77 10.65 -27.37
N ARG A 255 23.26 11.67 -26.66
CA ARG A 255 23.32 13.03 -27.17
C ARG A 255 24.80 13.38 -27.17
N PRO A 256 25.38 13.84 -28.29
CA PRO A 256 26.76 14.32 -28.27
C PRO A 256 26.88 15.38 -27.17
N GLU A 257 27.97 15.29 -26.40
CA GLU A 257 28.24 16.17 -25.27
C GLU A 257 28.06 17.62 -25.71
N ARG A 258 27.18 18.33 -25.00
CA ARG A 258 26.98 19.75 -25.27
C ARG A 258 28.21 20.47 -24.72
N PRO A 259 28.89 21.33 -25.50
CA PRO A 259 30.04 22.07 -25.00
C PRO A 259 29.64 22.85 -23.73
N GLU A 260 30.55 22.87 -22.76
CA GLU A 260 30.31 23.54 -21.48
C GLU A 260 29.93 25.00 -21.71
N PRO A 261 28.89 25.50 -21.00
CA PRO A 261 28.54 26.92 -21.09
C PRO A 261 29.70 27.77 -20.55
N PRO A 262 29.92 28.97 -21.10
CA PRO A 262 30.97 29.85 -20.62
C PRO A 262 30.78 30.18 -19.14
N PRO A 263 31.88 30.43 -18.39
CA PRO A 263 31.81 30.78 -16.98
C PRO A 263 30.92 32.00 -16.78
N ARG A 264 30.01 31.92 -15.80
CA ARG A 264 29.12 33.03 -15.48
C ARG A 264 29.96 34.23 -15.00
N PRO A 265 29.64 35.46 -15.43
CA PRO A 265 30.30 36.65 -14.90
C PRO A 265 30.02 36.76 -13.40
N GLU A 266 31.07 37.09 -12.63
CA GLU A 266 30.96 37.29 -11.19
C GLU A 266 29.95 38.41 -10.92
N ARG A 267 28.90 38.08 -10.16
CA ARG A 267 27.96 39.10 -9.69
C ARG A 267 28.63 39.86 -8.54
N PRO A 268 28.53 41.20 -8.51
CA PRO A 268 29.03 41.95 -7.37
C PRO A 268 28.39 41.43 -6.09
N ARG A 269 29.22 41.12 -5.09
CA ARG A 269 28.78 40.63 -3.79
C ARG A 269 27.96 41.74 -3.14
N PHE A 270 26.67 41.50 -2.94
CA PHE A 270 25.81 42.42 -2.18
C PHE A 270 26.24 42.36 -0.71
N GLU A 271 26.83 43.45 -0.22
CA GLU A 271 27.20 43.59 1.18
C GLU A 271 26.00 44.18 1.93
N PRO A 272 25.39 43.44 2.87
CA PRO A 272 24.23 43.93 3.59
C PRO A 272 24.61 45.18 4.43
N PRO A 273 23.68 46.12 4.61
CA PRO A 273 23.94 47.30 5.44
C PRO A 273 24.29 46.91 6.88
N GLN A 274 25.27 47.59 7.45
CA GLN A 274 25.68 47.39 8.84
C GLN A 274 24.50 47.68 9.79
N PRO A 275 24.26 46.86 10.82
CA PRO A 275 23.22 47.13 11.80
C PRO A 275 23.53 48.43 12.56
N PRO A 276 22.49 49.18 12.99
CA PRO A 276 22.69 50.39 13.79
C PRO A 276 23.36 50.07 15.12
N GLU A 277 24.23 50.97 15.60
CA GLU A 277 24.88 50.82 16.89
C GLU A 277 23.85 50.76 18.03
N PRO A 278 24.08 49.89 19.04
CA PRO A 278 23.19 49.80 20.18
C PRO A 278 23.23 51.10 21.01
N PRO A 279 22.11 51.49 21.65
CA PRO A 279 22.07 52.67 22.51
C PRO A 279 23.01 52.52 23.72
N PRO A 280 23.55 53.63 24.25
CA PRO A 280 24.44 53.59 25.40
C PRO A 280 23.73 53.01 26.63
N MET A 281 24.39 52.04 27.28
CA MET A 281 23.89 51.40 28.49
C MET A 281 23.82 52.41 29.65
N PRO A 282 22.74 52.44 30.45
CA PRO A 282 22.70 53.27 31.65
C PRO A 282 23.76 52.81 32.65
N GLY A 283 24.46 53.77 33.26
CA GLY A 283 25.56 53.52 34.19
C GLY A 283 25.13 52.67 35.39
N LEU A 284 25.97 51.73 35.80
CA LEU A 284 25.72 50.90 36.98
C LEU A 284 25.63 51.77 38.24
N PRO A 285 24.65 51.52 39.14
CA PRO A 285 24.62 52.17 40.44
C PRO A 285 25.84 51.77 41.29
N PRO A 286 26.28 52.64 42.21
CA PRO A 286 27.45 52.38 43.04
C PRO A 286 27.25 51.14 43.93
N ARG A 287 28.31 50.33 44.03
CA ARG A 287 28.33 49.12 44.86
C ARG A 287 28.26 49.49 46.35
N PHE A 288 27.25 48.99 47.04
CA PHE A 288 27.15 49.03 48.50
C PHE A 288 28.34 48.30 49.13
N ARG A 289 29.12 48.99 49.97
CA ARG A 289 30.08 48.36 50.89
C ARG A 289 29.38 48.07 52.22
N PRO A 290 29.47 46.85 52.77
CA PRO A 290 28.97 46.58 54.12
C PRO A 290 29.90 47.19 55.18
N PRO A 291 29.37 47.58 56.36
CA PRO A 291 30.16 48.08 57.47
C PRO A 291 30.98 46.97 58.15
N ALA A 292 32.09 47.36 58.76
CA ALA A 292 33.05 46.50 59.47
C ALA A 292 32.52 46.01 60.82
#